data_AF-A0A1I8D6F3-F1
#
_entry.id   AF-A0A1I8D6F3-F1
#
_cell.length_a   1.000
_cell.length_b   1.000
_cell.length_c   1.000
_cell.angle_alpha   90.00
_cell.angle_beta   90.00
_cell.angle_gamma   90.00
#
_symmetry.space_group_name_H-M   'P 1'
#
loop_
_entity.id
_entity.type
_entity.pdbx_description
1 polymer ?
#
loop_
_entity_poly.entity_id
_entity_poly.type
_entity_poly.pdbx_seq_one_letter_code
_entity_poly.pdbx_strand_id
1 'polypeptide(L)'
;MVNGSLGGVLFLLQPAIQKNLESIKKYDIEWKQLHDQLAVSVEAYSKAISSNAKYTEQLRLFTECQQLSAKIRKVSQEKHILTKDGSELANKHFEQITKIRANLAESINEATTLEIPVRKRANKRGARKKEIQAEIAHNEITEVLNLDITEKLKHEPLYCTCRKTSYGEMIECENNKCPEQWFHLRCVGLEVAPPESAVWYCDACRGHF
;
A
#
# COMPACT_ATOMS: atom_id res chain seq x y z
N MET A 1 -11.44 28.40 25.28
CA MET A 1 -10.75 28.97 24.11
C MET A 1 -10.04 27.84 23.37
N VAL A 2 -10.69 27.16 22.42
CA VAL A 2 -10.10 26.05 21.65
C VAL A 2 -10.38 26.21 20.15
N ASN A 3 -10.35 27.45 19.64
CA ASN A 3 -10.77 27.76 18.26
C ASN A 3 -9.62 28.21 17.34
N GLY A 4 -8.37 27.91 17.66
CA GLY A 4 -7.22 28.46 16.92
C GLY A 4 -6.33 27.47 16.16
N SER A 5 -6.16 26.24 16.64
CA SER A 5 -5.01 25.42 16.22
C SER A 5 -5.36 24.17 15.39
N LEU A 6 -6.61 23.69 15.47
CA LEU A 6 -7.03 22.42 14.87
C LEU A 6 -7.27 22.51 13.36
N GLY A 7 -7.81 23.64 12.89
CA GLY A 7 -8.15 23.83 11.48
C GLY A 7 -6.92 23.89 10.56
N GLY A 8 -5.83 24.51 11.01
CA GLY A 8 -4.68 24.78 10.14
C GLY A 8 -3.91 23.52 9.72
N VAL A 9 -3.73 22.55 10.62
CA VAL A 9 -2.88 21.39 10.35
C VAL A 9 -3.62 20.32 9.54
N LEU A 10 -4.90 20.08 9.85
CA LEU A 10 -5.75 19.15 9.08
C LEU A 10 -6.05 19.67 7.66
N PHE A 11 -6.18 20.97 7.48
CA PHE A 11 -6.49 21.57 6.17
C PHE A 11 -5.31 21.52 5.18
N LEU A 12 -4.06 21.43 5.67
CA LEU A 12 -2.86 21.37 4.82
C LEU A 12 -2.46 19.94 4.41
N LEU A 13 -3.00 18.91 5.08
CA LEU A 13 -2.70 17.51 4.78
C LEU A 13 -3.18 17.10 3.40
N GLN A 14 -4.45 17.38 3.10
CA GLN A 14 -5.08 16.97 1.85
C GLN A 14 -4.40 17.59 0.62
N PRO A 15 -4.09 18.90 0.58
CA PRO A 15 -3.31 19.49 -0.51
C PRO A 15 -1.88 18.92 -0.65
N ALA A 16 -1.20 18.63 0.47
CA ALA A 16 0.16 18.11 0.44
C ALA A 16 0.22 16.67 -0.10
N ILE A 17 -0.68 15.78 0.36
CA ILE A 17 -0.80 14.42 -0.18
C ILE A 17 -1.18 14.46 -1.66
N GLN A 18 -2.13 15.31 -2.03
CA GLN A 18 -2.57 15.46 -3.42
C GLN A 18 -1.39 15.84 -4.35
N LYS A 19 -0.56 16.80 -3.92
CA LYS A 19 0.64 17.21 -4.66
C LYS A 19 1.65 16.07 -4.81
N ASN A 20 1.87 15.28 -3.76
CA ASN A 20 2.75 14.11 -3.83
C ASN A 20 2.20 13.06 -4.80
N LEU A 21 0.90 12.78 -4.77
CA LEU A 21 0.24 11.84 -5.70
C LEU A 21 0.36 12.30 -7.17
N GLU A 22 0.20 13.59 -7.44
CA GLU A 22 0.38 14.16 -8.78
C GLU A 22 1.82 14.00 -9.28
N SER A 23 2.78 14.21 -8.38
CA SER A 23 4.20 14.03 -8.69
C SER A 23 4.54 12.54 -8.94
N ILE A 24 4.01 11.63 -8.12
CA ILE A 24 4.14 10.17 -8.34
C ILE A 24 3.58 9.77 -9.71
N LYS A 25 2.38 10.23 -10.07
CA LYS A 25 1.77 9.97 -11.39
C LYS A 25 2.65 10.46 -12.54
N LYS A 26 3.24 11.65 -12.41
CA LYS A 26 4.18 12.19 -13.40
C LYS A 26 5.40 11.27 -13.55
N TYR A 27 5.99 10.85 -12.44
CA TYR A 27 7.14 9.95 -12.45
C TYR A 27 6.79 8.54 -12.94
N ASP A 28 5.57 8.03 -12.72
CA ASP A 28 5.11 6.77 -13.32
C ASP A 28 5.14 6.81 -14.85
N ILE A 29 4.64 7.91 -15.42
CA ILE A 29 4.65 8.13 -16.88
C ILE A 29 6.09 8.22 -17.39
N GLU A 30 6.93 9.03 -16.75
CA GLU A 30 8.33 9.19 -17.13
C GLU A 30 9.11 7.87 -17.01
N TRP A 31 8.90 7.12 -15.93
CA TRP A 31 9.50 5.81 -15.70
C TRP A 31 9.13 4.83 -16.81
N LYS A 32 7.84 4.78 -17.20
CA LYS A 32 7.37 3.91 -18.28
C LYS A 32 8.01 4.29 -19.61
N GLN A 33 8.03 5.57 -19.95
CA GLN A 33 8.67 6.06 -21.18
C GLN A 33 10.17 5.72 -21.24
N LEU A 34 10.88 5.86 -20.12
CA LEU A 34 12.30 5.48 -20.04
C LEU A 34 12.50 3.97 -20.16
N HIS A 35 11.62 3.16 -19.58
CA HIS A 35 11.65 1.70 -19.73
C HIS A 35 11.40 1.27 -21.18
N ASP A 36 10.43 1.88 -21.85
CA ASP A 36 10.14 1.62 -23.27
C ASP A 36 11.35 2.00 -24.15
N GLN A 37 12.01 3.14 -23.88
CA GLN A 37 13.26 3.53 -24.55
C GLN A 37 14.39 2.54 -24.29
N LEU A 38 14.59 2.11 -23.04
CA LEU A 38 15.62 1.13 -22.71
C LEU A 38 15.39 -0.20 -23.42
N ALA A 39 14.14 -0.66 -23.51
CA ALA A 39 13.81 -1.89 -24.23
C ALA A 39 14.22 -1.81 -25.71
N VAL A 40 13.91 -0.69 -26.37
CA VAL A 40 14.32 -0.44 -27.77
C VAL A 40 15.84 -0.40 -27.91
N SER A 41 16.55 0.34 -27.04
CA SER A 41 18.03 0.44 -27.10
C SER A 41 18.71 -0.90 -26.80
N VAL A 42 18.16 -1.71 -25.89
CA VAL A 42 18.66 -3.07 -25.60
C VAL A 42 18.45 -4.00 -26.79
N GLU A 43 17.30 -3.94 -27.45
CA GLU A 43 17.05 -4.72 -28.68
C GLU A 43 18.01 -4.31 -29.80
N ALA A 44 18.25 -3.00 -29.97
CA ALA A 44 19.23 -2.49 -30.93
C ALA A 44 20.65 -2.96 -30.61
N TYR A 45 21.05 -2.92 -29.33
CA TYR A 45 22.34 -3.44 -28.88
C TYR A 45 22.47 -4.95 -29.14
N SER A 46 21.45 -5.74 -28.81
CA SER A 46 21.42 -7.19 -29.08
C SER A 46 21.57 -7.51 -30.57
N LYS A 47 20.88 -6.75 -31.44
CA LYS A 47 21.04 -6.86 -32.90
C LYS A 47 22.44 -6.48 -33.37
N ALA A 48 23.03 -5.43 -32.79
CA ALA A 48 24.40 -5.01 -33.11
C ALA A 48 25.45 -6.06 -32.71
N ILE A 49 25.25 -6.77 -31.60
CA ILE A 49 26.09 -7.89 -31.17
C ILE A 49 25.90 -9.07 -32.14
N SER A 50 24.65 -9.45 -32.42
CA SER A 50 24.33 -10.61 -33.28
C SER A 50 24.81 -10.43 -34.73
N SER A 51 24.78 -9.21 -35.24
CA SER A 51 25.29 -8.87 -36.59
C SER A 51 26.80 -8.60 -36.63
N ASN A 52 27.51 -8.75 -35.49
CA ASN A 52 28.93 -8.46 -35.34
C ASN A 52 29.29 -7.04 -35.83
N ALA A 53 28.47 -6.05 -35.46
CA ALA A 53 28.68 -4.65 -35.79
C ALA A 53 30.02 -4.13 -35.22
N LYS A 54 30.48 -2.98 -35.73
CA LYS A 54 31.73 -2.37 -35.25
C LYS A 54 31.67 -2.10 -33.73
N TYR A 55 32.78 -2.37 -33.04
CA TYR A 55 32.93 -2.13 -31.60
C TYR A 55 32.49 -0.71 -31.16
N THR A 56 32.77 0.31 -31.97
CA THR A 56 32.35 1.70 -31.68
C THR A 56 30.85 1.86 -31.57
N GLU A 57 30.08 1.15 -32.41
CA GLU A 57 28.61 1.21 -32.39
C GLU A 57 28.04 0.38 -31.23
N GLN A 58 28.63 -0.79 -30.96
CA GLN A 58 28.29 -1.60 -29.79
C GLN A 58 28.51 -0.80 -28.48
N LEU A 59 29.65 -0.12 -28.35
CA LEU A 59 29.97 0.69 -27.18
C LEU A 59 29.01 1.88 -27.03
N ARG A 60 28.62 2.52 -28.15
CA ARG A 60 27.65 3.63 -28.15
C ARG A 60 26.30 3.16 -27.61
N LEU A 61 25.75 2.07 -28.14
CA LEU A 61 24.46 1.49 -27.73
C LEU A 61 24.50 0.99 -26.28
N PHE A 62 25.60 0.35 -25.86
CA PHE A 62 25.79 -0.07 -24.47
C PHE A 62 25.79 1.13 -23.50
N THR A 63 26.50 2.20 -23.86
CA THR A 63 26.54 3.43 -23.05
C THR A 63 25.15 4.07 -22.96
N GLU A 64 24.39 4.07 -24.07
CA GLU A 64 23.00 4.55 -24.10
C GLU A 64 22.10 3.75 -23.14
N CYS A 65 22.19 2.41 -23.18
CA CYS A 65 21.46 1.53 -22.25
C CYS A 65 21.84 1.81 -20.79
N GLN A 66 23.14 2.00 -20.51
CA GLN A 66 23.64 2.32 -19.17
C GLN A 66 23.07 3.66 -18.68
N GLN A 67 23.05 4.69 -19.52
CA GLN A 67 22.49 6.01 -19.18
C GLN A 67 20.98 5.94 -18.92
N LEU A 68 20.22 5.21 -19.74
CA LEU A 68 18.79 5.01 -19.54
C LEU A 68 18.51 4.27 -18.24
N SER A 69 19.24 3.19 -17.94
CA SER A 69 19.11 2.45 -16.68
C SER A 69 19.39 3.32 -15.44
N ALA A 70 20.37 4.23 -15.54
CA ALA A 70 20.68 5.17 -14.47
C ALA A 70 19.55 6.20 -14.24
N LYS A 71 18.94 6.71 -15.32
CA LYS A 71 17.77 7.61 -15.25
C LYS A 71 16.57 6.90 -14.62
N ILE A 72 16.27 5.67 -15.05
CA ILE A 72 15.19 4.85 -14.50
C ILE A 72 15.38 4.68 -12.98
N ARG A 73 16.60 4.32 -12.56
CA ARG A 73 16.92 4.18 -11.13
C ARG A 73 16.65 5.47 -10.35
N LYS A 74 17.04 6.62 -10.90
CA LYS A 74 16.81 7.92 -10.26
C LYS A 74 15.32 8.22 -10.10
N VAL A 75 14.52 8.03 -11.16
CA VAL A 75 13.06 8.23 -11.10
C VAL A 75 12.41 7.28 -10.10
N SER A 76 12.81 6.01 -10.08
CA SER A 76 12.32 5.04 -9.08
C SER A 76 12.64 5.47 -7.64
N GLN A 77 13.83 6.03 -7.39
CA GLN A 77 14.21 6.55 -6.08
C GLN A 77 13.35 7.76 -5.68
N GLU A 78 13.15 8.73 -6.58
CA GLU A 78 12.31 9.91 -6.32
C GLU A 78 10.86 9.51 -5.99
N LYS A 79 10.29 8.52 -6.70
CA LYS A 79 8.97 7.95 -6.37
C LYS A 79 8.93 7.34 -4.98
N HIS A 80 9.93 6.53 -4.63
CA HIS A 80 10.00 5.88 -3.33
C HIS A 80 10.05 6.91 -2.19
N ILE A 81 10.83 7.99 -2.36
CA ILE A 81 10.89 9.10 -1.40
C ILE A 81 9.51 9.75 -1.25
N LEU A 82 8.82 10.09 -2.35
CA LEU A 82 7.49 10.71 -2.28
C LEU A 82 6.44 9.82 -1.59
N THR A 83 6.48 8.51 -1.85
CA THR A 83 5.61 7.55 -1.17
C THR A 83 5.90 7.51 0.33
N LYS A 84 7.18 7.43 0.71
CA LYS A 84 7.60 7.45 2.11
C LYS A 84 7.18 8.74 2.81
N ASP A 85 7.45 9.90 2.21
CA ASP A 85 7.09 11.22 2.73
C ASP A 85 5.57 11.35 2.92
N GLY A 86 4.79 10.82 1.97
CA GLY A 86 3.32 10.77 2.08
C GLY A 86 2.86 9.94 3.28
N SER A 87 3.44 8.75 3.48
CA SER A 87 3.13 7.88 4.63
C SER A 87 3.53 8.51 5.96
N GLU A 88 4.73 9.12 6.03
CA GLU A 88 5.19 9.81 7.23
C GLU A 88 4.30 11.00 7.60
N LEU A 89 3.87 11.77 6.60
CA LEU A 89 2.95 12.87 6.81
C LEU A 89 1.62 12.36 7.36
N ALA A 90 1.01 11.35 6.72
CA ALA A 90 -0.23 10.75 7.20
C ALA A 90 -0.11 10.24 8.65
N ASN A 91 0.96 9.53 8.99
CA ASN A 91 1.22 9.05 10.35
C ASN A 91 1.32 10.19 11.37
N LYS A 92 2.02 11.28 11.05
CA LYS A 92 2.08 12.47 11.91
C LYS A 92 0.69 13.06 12.18
N HIS A 93 -0.20 13.09 11.18
CA HIS A 93 -1.57 13.56 11.38
C HIS A 93 -2.41 12.59 12.23
N PHE A 94 -2.25 11.28 12.04
CA PHE A 94 -2.92 10.30 12.91
C PHE A 94 -2.50 10.44 14.38
N GLU A 95 -1.21 10.63 14.64
CA GLU A 95 -0.71 10.88 15.99
C GLU A 95 -1.28 12.16 16.60
N GLN A 96 -1.34 13.25 15.83
CA GLN A 96 -1.96 14.50 16.29
C GLN A 96 -3.43 14.31 16.63
N ILE A 97 -4.21 13.66 15.75
CA ILE A 97 -5.62 13.37 15.99
C ILE A 97 -5.79 12.53 17.26
N THR A 98 -4.93 11.54 17.48
CA THR A 98 -4.96 10.68 18.67
C THR A 98 -4.71 11.48 19.94
N LYS A 99 -3.71 12.37 19.94
CA LYS A 99 -3.42 13.28 21.06
C LYS A 99 -4.60 14.21 21.36
N ILE A 100 -5.22 14.78 20.33
CA ILE A 100 -6.39 15.65 20.50
C ILE A 100 -7.56 14.88 21.13
N ARG A 101 -7.83 13.66 20.67
CA ARG A 101 -8.87 12.79 21.24
C ARG A 101 -8.61 12.48 22.71
N ALA A 102 -7.37 12.19 23.08
CA ALA A 102 -6.96 11.94 24.46
C ALA A 102 -7.18 13.18 25.34
N ASN A 103 -6.68 14.35 24.92
CA ASN A 103 -6.84 15.60 25.65
C ASN A 103 -8.33 15.99 25.83
N LEU A 104 -9.14 15.78 24.79
CA LEU A 104 -10.58 16.05 24.86
C LEU A 104 -11.28 15.11 25.85
N ALA A 105 -10.91 13.82 25.87
CA ALA A 105 -11.44 12.86 26.83
C ALA A 105 -11.09 13.25 28.27
N GLU A 106 -9.87 13.71 28.51
CA GLU A 106 -9.42 14.20 29.82
C GLU A 106 -10.18 15.46 30.24
N SER A 107 -10.30 16.46 29.35
CA SER A 107 -11.08 17.67 29.61
C SER A 107 -12.56 17.39 29.90
N ILE A 108 -13.16 16.40 29.24
CA ILE A 108 -14.55 15.95 29.53
C ILE A 108 -14.61 15.32 30.93
N ASN A 109 -13.64 14.47 31.28
CA ASN A 109 -13.59 13.82 32.59
C ASN A 109 -13.43 14.85 33.72
N GLU A 110 -12.57 15.87 33.54
CA GLU A 110 -12.39 16.99 34.47
C GLU A 110 -13.65 17.87 34.61
N ALA A 111 -14.33 18.17 33.49
CA ALA A 111 -15.59 18.90 33.53
C ALA A 111 -16.70 18.10 34.25
N THR A 112 -16.67 16.76 34.15
CA THR A 112 -17.61 15.86 34.84
C THR A 112 -17.35 15.77 36.35
N THR A 113 -16.10 16.00 36.80
CA THR A 113 -15.74 15.94 38.23
C THR A 113 -15.97 17.25 38.99
N LEU A 114 -16.13 18.38 38.31
CA LEU A 114 -16.31 19.72 38.92
C LEU A 114 -17.79 20.18 39.01
N GLU A 115 -18.75 19.47 38.42
CA GLU A 115 -20.20 19.72 38.61
C GLU A 115 -20.83 18.79 39.69
N ILE A 116 -20.98 19.34 40.90
CA ILE A 116 -22.02 19.21 41.97
C ILE A 116 -22.98 17.96 41.98
N PRO A 117 -23.31 17.41 43.19
CA PRO A 117 -24.07 16.17 43.41
C PRO A 117 -25.41 16.06 42.68
N VAL A 118 -25.48 15.17 41.69
CA VAL A 118 -26.75 14.71 41.12
C VAL A 118 -27.43 13.77 42.10
N ARG A 119 -28.50 14.25 42.75
CA ARG A 119 -29.48 13.38 43.43
C ARG A 119 -29.92 12.28 42.46
N LYS A 120 -29.59 11.04 42.81
CA LYS A 120 -30.09 9.83 42.12
C LYS A 120 -31.62 9.86 42.07
N ARG A 121 -32.19 10.23 40.92
CA ARG A 121 -33.46 9.65 40.46
C ARG A 121 -33.14 8.82 39.23
N ALA A 122 -32.89 7.54 39.49
CA ALA A 122 -32.64 6.53 38.48
C ALA A 122 -33.89 6.40 37.59
N ASN A 123 -33.81 6.91 36.35
CA ASN A 123 -34.74 6.54 35.30
C ASN A 123 -33.99 5.62 34.31
N LYS A 124 -33.88 4.34 34.69
CA LYS A 124 -33.14 3.27 33.98
C LYS A 124 -33.53 3.09 32.50
N ARG A 125 -34.68 3.61 32.07
CA ARG A 125 -35.18 3.46 30.69
C ARG A 125 -34.57 4.43 29.67
N GLY A 126 -34.14 5.61 30.08
CA GLY A 126 -33.61 6.64 29.15
C GLY A 126 -32.15 6.44 28.77
N ALA A 127 -31.32 5.96 29.71
CA ALA A 127 -29.89 5.70 29.50
C ALA A 127 -29.67 4.56 28.50
N ARG A 128 -30.39 3.45 28.66
CA ARG A 128 -30.32 2.29 27.74
C ARG A 128 -30.71 2.67 26.32
N LYS A 129 -31.63 3.62 26.13
CA LYS A 129 -32.03 4.09 24.80
C LYS A 129 -30.95 4.94 24.13
N LYS A 130 -30.21 5.78 24.89
CA LYS A 130 -29.08 6.56 24.36
C LYS A 130 -27.87 5.70 24.04
N GLU A 131 -27.56 4.70 24.87
CA GLU A 131 -26.49 3.72 24.60
C GLU A 131 -26.79 2.92 23.33
N ILE A 132 -28.02 2.39 23.20
CA ILE A 132 -28.45 1.67 21.98
C ILE A 132 -28.38 2.59 20.75
N GLN A 133 -28.76 3.86 20.87
CA GLN A 133 -28.71 4.81 19.74
C GLN A 133 -27.26 5.12 19.31
N ALA A 134 -26.33 5.25 20.26
CA ALA A 134 -24.91 5.48 19.97
C ALA A 134 -24.25 4.22 19.36
N GLU A 135 -24.63 3.03 19.82
CA GLU A 135 -24.16 1.76 19.31
C GLU A 135 -24.71 1.47 17.90
N ILE A 136 -25.98 1.81 17.63
CA ILE A 136 -26.56 1.78 16.28
C ILE A 136 -25.80 2.74 15.35
N ALA A 137 -25.59 3.99 15.76
CA ALA A 137 -24.86 4.96 14.93
C ALA A 137 -23.41 4.53 14.65
N HIS A 138 -22.73 3.92 15.63
CA HIS A 138 -21.39 3.36 15.44
C HIS A 138 -21.40 2.17 14.48
N ASN A 139 -22.38 1.27 14.60
CA ASN A 139 -22.53 0.12 13.71
C ASN A 139 -22.89 0.55 12.28
N GLU A 140 -23.78 1.53 12.10
CA GLU A 140 -24.14 2.07 10.78
C GLU A 140 -22.93 2.71 10.08
N ILE A 141 -22.13 3.50 10.79
CA ILE A 141 -20.89 4.09 10.25
C ILE A 141 -19.87 2.98 9.88
N THR A 142 -19.75 1.96 10.72
CA THR A 142 -18.85 0.83 10.48
C THR A 142 -19.31 0.00 9.28
N GLU A 143 -20.60 -0.19 9.10
CA GLU A 143 -21.19 -0.91 7.97
C GLU A 143 -20.99 -0.16 6.66
N VAL A 144 -21.21 1.16 6.63
CA VAL A 144 -20.96 2.00 5.46
C VAL A 144 -19.47 1.99 5.06
N LEU A 145 -18.56 2.11 6.02
CA LEU A 145 -17.11 2.04 5.75
C LEU A 145 -16.69 0.64 5.28
N ASN A 146 -17.35 -0.42 5.77
CA ASN A 146 -17.07 -1.79 5.33
C ASN A 146 -17.59 -2.06 3.92
N LEU A 147 -18.70 -1.46 3.47
CA LEU A 147 -19.25 -1.67 2.13
C LEU A 147 -18.26 -1.28 1.02
N ASP A 148 -17.60 -0.12 1.13
CA ASP A 148 -16.59 0.35 0.16
C ASP A 148 -15.34 -0.54 0.10
N ILE A 149 -14.96 -1.14 1.23
CA ILE A 149 -13.85 -2.10 1.31
C ILE A 149 -14.27 -3.45 0.71
N THR A 150 -15.51 -3.87 0.95
CA THR A 150 -16.03 -5.17 0.49
C THR A 150 -16.20 -5.20 -1.03
N GLU A 151 -16.59 -4.09 -1.66
CA GLU A 151 -16.64 -4.02 -3.13
C GLU A 151 -15.26 -4.11 -3.78
N LYS A 152 -14.24 -3.47 -3.20
CA LYS A 152 -12.86 -3.57 -3.72
C LYS A 152 -12.26 -4.96 -3.53
N LEU A 153 -12.54 -5.63 -2.41
CA LEU A 153 -12.03 -6.99 -2.13
C LEU A 153 -12.75 -8.09 -2.94
N LYS A 154 -13.98 -7.87 -3.42
CA LYS A 154 -14.73 -8.84 -4.22
C LYS A 154 -14.09 -9.16 -5.58
N HIS A 155 -13.13 -8.36 -6.03
CA HIS A 155 -12.47 -8.53 -7.32
C HIS A 155 -11.01 -8.98 -7.23
N GLU A 156 -10.48 -9.25 -6.03
CA GLU A 156 -9.12 -9.77 -5.90
C GLU A 156 -9.07 -11.26 -6.28
N PRO A 157 -8.19 -11.67 -7.21
CA PRO A 157 -8.01 -13.07 -7.57
C PRO A 157 -7.56 -13.89 -6.36
N LEU A 158 -8.16 -15.07 -6.21
CA LEU A 158 -7.78 -16.04 -5.18
C LEU A 158 -6.64 -16.91 -5.71
N TYR A 159 -5.62 -17.08 -4.87
CA TYR A 159 -4.44 -17.87 -5.15
C TYR A 159 -4.27 -18.96 -4.11
N CYS A 160 -3.29 -19.83 -4.38
CA CYS A 160 -2.88 -20.92 -3.50
C CYS A 160 -4.00 -21.96 -3.28
N THR A 161 -3.61 -23.13 -2.79
CA THR A 161 -4.56 -24.16 -2.34
C THR A 161 -5.45 -23.69 -1.18
N CYS A 162 -5.08 -22.60 -0.50
CA CYS A 162 -5.91 -22.00 0.56
C CYS A 162 -7.03 -21.11 0.01
N ARG A 163 -7.06 -20.81 -1.30
CA ARG A 163 -8.08 -19.99 -1.99
C ARG A 163 -8.29 -18.64 -1.32
N LYS A 164 -7.20 -17.99 -0.95
CA LYS A 164 -7.18 -16.63 -0.37
C LYS A 164 -6.49 -15.67 -1.32
N THR A 165 -6.70 -14.38 -1.12
CA THR A 165 -6.02 -13.34 -1.90
C THR A 165 -4.50 -13.37 -1.68
N SER A 166 -3.75 -12.65 -2.51
CA SER A 166 -2.30 -12.56 -2.32
C SER A 166 -1.98 -11.81 -1.02
N TYR A 167 -1.14 -12.41 -0.18
CA TYR A 167 -0.67 -11.76 1.05
C TYR A 167 0.75 -12.23 1.40
N GLY A 168 1.58 -11.30 1.87
CA GLY A 168 2.98 -11.60 2.19
C GLY A 168 3.77 -12.07 0.97
N GLU A 169 4.79 -12.89 1.22
CA GLU A 169 5.63 -13.48 0.18
C GLU A 169 4.95 -14.71 -0.45
N MET A 170 5.10 -14.82 -1.77
CA MET A 170 4.54 -15.90 -2.57
C MET A 170 5.60 -16.49 -3.49
N ILE A 171 5.41 -17.75 -3.89
CA ILE A 171 6.27 -18.50 -4.79
C ILE A 171 5.47 -19.04 -5.97
N GLU A 172 6.07 -18.96 -7.15
CA GLU A 172 5.50 -19.47 -8.40
C GLU A 172 5.92 -20.93 -8.63
N CYS A 173 4.99 -21.74 -9.11
CA CYS A 173 5.23 -23.10 -9.54
C CYS A 173 5.63 -23.11 -11.01
N GLU A 174 6.80 -23.67 -11.34
CA GLU A 174 7.33 -23.66 -12.71
C GLU A 174 6.63 -24.60 -13.70
N ASN A 175 5.57 -25.29 -13.26
CA ASN A 175 4.73 -26.02 -14.18
C ASN A 175 3.70 -25.07 -14.80
N ASN A 176 3.86 -24.75 -16.09
CA ASN A 176 2.93 -23.91 -16.86
C ASN A 176 1.48 -24.43 -16.87
N LYS A 177 1.26 -25.72 -16.57
CA LYS A 177 -0.08 -26.33 -16.46
C LYS A 177 -0.60 -26.38 -15.02
N CYS A 178 0.10 -25.77 -14.07
CA CYS A 178 -0.35 -25.67 -12.69
C CYS A 178 -1.61 -24.80 -12.62
N PRO A 179 -2.71 -25.26 -11.99
CA PRO A 179 -3.96 -24.49 -11.94
C PRO A 179 -3.88 -23.26 -11.03
N GLU A 180 -3.07 -23.31 -9.97
CA GLU A 180 -2.98 -22.22 -8.99
C GLU A 180 -1.81 -21.28 -9.28
N GLN A 181 -0.71 -21.79 -9.86
CA GLN A 181 0.55 -21.11 -10.21
C GLN A 181 1.28 -20.42 -9.04
N TRP A 182 0.59 -19.74 -8.13
CA TRP A 182 1.13 -18.96 -7.03
C TRP A 182 0.69 -19.49 -5.67
N PHE A 183 1.64 -19.58 -4.74
CA PHE A 183 1.43 -20.13 -3.41
C PHE A 183 2.03 -19.22 -2.34
N HIS A 184 1.34 -19.03 -1.21
CA HIS A 184 1.94 -18.35 -0.06
C HIS A 184 3.02 -19.24 0.54
N LEU A 185 4.19 -18.67 0.87
CA LEU A 185 5.31 -19.44 1.41
C LEU A 185 4.89 -20.31 2.62
N ARG A 186 4.15 -19.71 3.57
CA ARG A 186 3.64 -20.42 4.75
C ARG A 186 2.69 -21.56 4.43
N CYS A 187 1.90 -21.45 3.36
CA CYS A 187 0.98 -22.50 2.95
C CYS A 187 1.70 -23.73 2.38
N VAL A 188 2.93 -23.54 1.89
CA VAL A 188 3.78 -24.61 1.35
C VAL A 188 4.97 -24.95 2.26
N GLY A 189 4.94 -24.49 3.51
CA GLY A 189 5.96 -24.79 4.52
C GLY A 189 7.30 -24.10 4.30
N LEU A 190 7.34 -23.02 3.53
CA LEU A 190 8.52 -22.17 3.34
C LEU A 190 8.45 -20.98 4.29
N GLU A 191 9.56 -20.69 4.97
CA GLU A 191 9.70 -19.48 5.79
C GLU A 191 10.35 -18.32 5.01
N VAL A 192 11.21 -18.65 4.04
CA VAL A 192 11.93 -17.71 3.19
C VAL A 192 11.84 -18.19 1.75
N ALA A 193 11.69 -17.27 0.81
CA ALA A 193 11.71 -17.60 -0.61
C ALA A 193 13.06 -18.25 -0.98
N PRO A 194 13.06 -19.33 -1.79
CA PRO A 194 14.28 -19.87 -2.37
C PRO A 194 15.04 -18.80 -3.17
N PRO A 195 16.35 -18.97 -3.39
CA PRO A 195 17.10 -18.11 -4.29
C PRO A 195 16.44 -18.03 -5.67
N GLU A 196 16.53 -16.89 -6.36
CA GLU A 196 15.94 -16.71 -7.70
C GLU A 196 16.46 -17.71 -8.75
N SER A 197 17.60 -18.37 -8.49
CA SER A 197 18.16 -19.43 -9.34
C SER A 197 17.55 -20.82 -9.09
N ALA A 198 16.72 -20.99 -8.06
CA ALA A 198 16.15 -22.27 -7.67
C ALA A 198 14.75 -22.43 -8.26
N VAL A 199 14.58 -23.48 -9.07
CA VAL A 199 13.27 -23.90 -9.59
C VAL A 199 12.47 -24.56 -8.47
N TRP A 200 11.22 -24.13 -8.31
CA TRP A 200 10.30 -24.70 -7.33
C TRP A 200 9.02 -25.22 -7.98
N TYR A 201 8.54 -26.35 -7.47
CA TYR A 201 7.29 -26.98 -7.87
C TYR A 201 6.42 -27.24 -6.64
N CYS A 202 5.12 -27.01 -6.77
CA CYS A 202 4.15 -27.34 -5.74
C CYS A 202 3.96 -28.86 -5.58
N ASP A 203 3.38 -29.31 -4.48
CA ASP A 203 3.16 -30.74 -4.19
C ASP A 203 2.41 -31.48 -5.30
N ALA A 204 1.47 -30.81 -5.97
CA ALA A 204 0.73 -31.41 -7.07
C ALA A 204 1.56 -31.56 -8.36
N CYS A 205 2.65 -30.80 -8.51
CA CYS A 205 3.52 -30.83 -9.69
C CYS A 205 4.84 -31.59 -9.45
N ARG A 206 5.22 -31.81 -8.18
CA ARG A 206 6.36 -32.65 -7.79
C ARG A 206 6.10 -34.12 -8.22
N GLY A 207 6.55 -34.50 -9.41
CA GLY A 207 6.41 -35.88 -9.94
C GLY A 207 5.75 -35.99 -11.31
N HIS A 208 5.27 -34.89 -11.88
CA HIS A 208 4.80 -34.81 -13.27
C HIS A 208 5.82 -33.99 -14.07
N PHE A 209 6.85 -34.66 -14.58
CA PHE A 209 7.87 -34.08 -15.46
C PHE A 209 7.50 -34.28 -16.92
#